data_AF-A0A2V9U1R9-F1
#
_entry.id   AF-A0A2V9U1R9-F1
#
_cell.length_a   1.000
_cell.length_b   1.000
_cell.length_c   1.000
_cell.angle_alpha   90.00
_cell.angle_beta   90.00
_cell.angle_gamma   90.00
#
_symmetry.space_group_name_H-M   'P 1'
#
loop_
_entity.id
_entity.type
_entity.pdbx_description
1 polymer ?
#
loop_
_entity_poly.entity_id
_entity_poly.type
_entity_poly.pdbx_seq_one_letter_code
_entity_poly.pdbx_strand_id
1 'polypeptide(L)' 'PYIDSAGLGSLVSAYVSRHKAGQRTVLTGMNPRIVSLLEITRMAQLFPIFPSLGDALDALSNPGSA' A
#
# COMPACT_ATOMS: atom_id res chain seq x y z
N PRO A 1 11.37 9.66 -8.14
CA PRO A 1 11.43 9.24 -6.72
C PRO A 1 11.70 7.73 -6.62
N TYR A 2 12.58 7.30 -5.71
CA TYR A 2 13.00 5.91 -5.51
C TYR A 2 12.76 5.49 -4.05
N ILE A 3 12.51 4.20 -3.83
CA ILE A 3 12.44 3.59 -2.51
C ILE A 3 13.55 2.53 -2.43
N ASP A 4 14.37 2.58 -1.40
CA ASP A 4 15.40 1.58 -1.13
C ASP A 4 14.85 0.45 -0.24
N SER A 5 15.72 -0.48 0.14
CA SER A 5 15.35 -1.60 1.01
C SER A 5 14.87 -1.16 2.39
N ALA A 6 15.46 -0.10 2.95
CA ALA A 6 15.08 0.46 4.24
C ALA A 6 13.70 1.13 4.20
N GLY A 7 13.41 1.86 3.12
CA GLY A 7 12.10 2.46 2.87
C GLY A 7 11.02 1.40 2.70
N LEU A 8 11.29 0.34 1.92
CA LEU A 8 10.34 -0.76 1.75
C LEU A 8 10.11 -1.51 3.07
N GLY A 9 11.18 -1.80 3.82
CA GLY A 9 11.06 -2.43 5.14
C GLY A 9 10.25 -1.60 6.14
N SER A 10 10.42 -0.27 6.10
CA SER A 10 9.64 0.66 6.92
C SER A 10 8.17 0.66 6.54
N LEU A 11 7.86 0.63 5.24
CA LEU A 11 6.48 0.55 4.72
C LEU A 11 5.79 -0.76 5.15
N VAL A 12 6.49 -1.88 5.05
CA VAL A 12 5.99 -3.19 5.50
C VAL A 12 5.80 -3.22 7.00
N SER A 13 6.72 -2.66 7.79
CA SER A 13 6.59 -2.59 9.25
C SER A 13 5.34 -1.79 9.66
N ALA A 14 5.10 -0.64 9.01
CA ALA A 14 3.90 0.15 9.24
C ALA A 14 2.62 -0.63 8.89
N TYR A 15 2.60 -1.34 7.76
CA TYR A 15 1.49 -2.22 7.38
C TYR A 15 1.21 -3.29 8.43
N VAL A 16 2.23 -4.03 8.85
CA VAL A 16 2.10 -5.12 9.83
C VAL A 16 1.56 -4.58 11.16
N SER A 17 2.04 -3.43 11.61
CA SER A 17 1.57 -2.79 12.84
C SER A 17 0.08 -2.44 12.77
N ARG A 18 -0.34 -1.78 11.68
CA ARG A 18 -1.75 -1.42 11.43
C ARG A 18 -2.65 -2.64 11.30
N HIS A 19 -2.21 -3.64 10.53
CA HIS A 19 -2.95 -4.88 10.31
C HIS A 19 -3.17 -5.64 11.61
N LYS A 20 -2.14 -5.74 12.48
CA LYS A 20 -2.27 -6.35 13.81
C LYS A 20 -3.24 -5.62 14.73
N ALA A 21 -3.40 -4.31 14.55
CA ALA A 21 -4.39 -3.49 15.26
C ALA A 21 -5.80 -3.56 14.64
N GLY A 22 -6.03 -4.43 13.64
CA GLY A 22 -7.31 -4.53 12.93
C GLY A 22 -7.59 -3.35 11.98
N GLN A 23 -6.58 -2.55 11.67
CA GLN A 23 -6.70 -1.40 10.78
C GLN A 23 -6.31 -1.79 9.34
N ARG A 24 -7.02 -1.21 8.37
CA ARG A 24 -6.70 -1.35 6.94
C ARG A 24 -5.72 -0.27 6.51
N THR A 25 -4.78 -0.64 5.64
CA THR A 25 -3.80 0.27 5.04
C THR A 25 -3.87 0.11 3.54
N VAL A 26 -3.94 1.22 2.82
CA VAL A 26 -4.04 1.27 1.35
C VAL A 26 -3.01 2.27 0.83
N LEU A 27 -2.56 2.09 -0.42
CA LEU A 27 -1.61 2.98 -1.08
C LEU A 27 -2.27 3.70 -2.25
N THR A 28 -1.87 4.93 -2.51
CA THR A 28 -2.29 5.70 -3.69
C THR A 28 -1.18 6.65 -4.14
N GLY A 29 -1.28 7.17 -5.37
CA GLY A 29 -0.34 8.16 -5.90
C GLY A 29 1.08 7.63 -6.13
N MET A 30 1.24 6.31 -6.29
CA MET A 30 2.55 5.71 -6.56
C MET A 30 2.96 5.94 -8.01
N ASN A 31 4.23 6.28 -8.21
CA ASN A 31 4.79 6.34 -9.55
C ASN A 31 5.02 4.92 -10.11
N PRO A 32 5.09 4.75 -11.44
CA PRO A 32 5.25 3.43 -12.07
C PRO A 32 6.48 2.65 -11.57
N ARG A 33 7.58 3.35 -11.25
CA ARG A 33 8.81 2.72 -10.78
C ARG A 33 8.63 2.05 -9.40
N ILE A 34 7.88 2.68 -8.50
CA ILE A 34 7.58 2.13 -7.16
C ILE A 34 6.60 0.96 -7.30
N VAL A 35 5.61 1.08 -8.19
CA VAL A 35 4.67 -0.03 -8.49
C VAL A 35 5.45 -1.26 -8.97
N SER A 36 6.32 -1.11 -9.97
CA SER A 36 7.14 -2.23 -10.47
C SER A 36 8.07 -2.80 -9.39
N LEU A 37 8.61 -1.96 -8.49
CA LEU A 37 9.44 -2.45 -7.38
C LEU A 37 8.62 -3.33 -6.42
N LEU A 38 7.38 -2.93 -6.10
CA LEU A 38 6.48 -3.72 -5.26
C LEU A 38 6.06 -5.03 -5.94
N GLU A 39 5.87 -5.02 -7.26
CA GLU A 39 5.58 -6.24 -8.04
C GLU A 39 6.75 -7.22 -8.02
N ILE A 40 7.97 -6.73 -8.31
CA ILE A 40 9.20 -7.56 -8.33
C ILE A 40 9.45 -8.17 -6.95
N THR A 41 9.26 -7.39 -5.89
CA THR A 41 9.43 -7.86 -4.50
C THR A 41 8.24 -8.67 -3.98
N ARG A 42 7.19 -8.86 -4.80
CA ARG A 42 5.90 -9.50 -4.43
C ARG A 42 5.19 -8.83 -3.25
N MET A 43 5.56 -7.59 -2.93
CA MET A 43 4.95 -6.81 -1.86
C MET A 43 3.65 -6.15 -2.32
N ALA A 44 3.40 -6.03 -3.63
CA ALA A 44 2.15 -5.49 -4.16
C ALA A 44 0.90 -6.21 -3.63
N GLN A 45 1.00 -7.49 -3.27
CA GLN A 45 -0.12 -8.26 -2.70
C GLN A 45 -0.47 -7.88 -1.26
N LEU A 46 0.46 -7.25 -0.53
CA LEU A 46 0.22 -6.79 0.84
C LEU A 46 -0.57 -5.48 0.88
N PHE A 47 -0.52 -4.71 -0.20
CA PHE A 47 -1.09 -3.37 -0.23
C PHE A 47 -2.14 -3.28 -1.34
N PRO A 48 -3.41 -3.02 -1.02
CA PRO A 48 -4.35 -2.53 -2.01
C PRO A 48 -3.83 -1.18 -2.55
N ILE A 49 -3.63 -1.09 -3.86
CA ILE A 49 -3.11 0.11 -4.53
C ILE A 49 -4.24 0.72 -5.36
N PHE A 50 -4.54 2.00 -5.10
CA PHE A 50 -5.59 2.74 -5.77
C PHE A 50 -5.02 3.88 -6.62
N PRO A 51 -5.61 4.15 -7.81
CA PRO A 51 -5.09 5.16 -8.72
C PRO A 51 -5.31 6.60 -8.22
N SER A 52 -6.34 6.83 -7.40
CA SER A 52 -6.63 8.16 -6.83
C SER A 52 -6.86 8.12 -5.31
N LEU A 53 -6.72 9.29 -4.68
CA LEU A 53 -7.07 9.46 -3.27
C LEU A 53 -8.55 9.20 -3.01
N GLY A 54 -9.43 9.55 -3.96
CA GLY A 54 -10.87 9.31 -3.85
C GLY A 54 -11.18 7.81 -3.74
N ASP A 55 -10.60 7.01 -4.64
CA ASP A 55 -10.79 5.55 -4.63
C ASP A 55 -10.25 4.91 -3.34
N ALA A 56 -9.10 5.40 -2.86
CA ALA A 56 -8.51 4.93 -1.61
C ALA A 56 -9.40 5.25 -0.38
N LEU A 57 -9.98 6.45 -0.34
CA LEU A 57 -10.87 6.85 0.75
C LEU A 57 -12.20 6.11 0.70
N ASP A 58 -12.74 5.87 -0.50
CA ASP A 58 -13.96 5.08 -0.68
C ASP A 58 -13.75 3.64 -0.19
N ALA A 59 -12.63 3.00 -0.58
CA ALA A 59 -12.28 1.65 -0.11
C ALA A 59 -12.09 1.58 1.42
N LEU A 60 -11.55 2.63 2.05
CA LEU A 60 -11.43 2.70 3.51
C LEU A 60 -12.78 2.92 4.19
N SER A 61 -13.66 3.73 3.60
CA SER A 61 -14.98 4.05 4.14
C SER A 61 -15.98 2.91 3.95
N ASN A 62 -15.81 2.10 2.90
CA ASN A 62 -16.72 1.04 2.52
C ASN A 62 -16.00 -0.33 2.51
N PRO A 63 -16.12 -1.14 3.58
CA PRO A 63 -15.38 -2.40 3.71
C PRO A 63 -15.78 -3.50 2.70
N GLY A 64 -16.80 -3.29 1.87
CA GLY A 64 -17.28 -4.27 0.88
C GLY A 64 -16.85 -4.03 -0.57
N SER A 65 -16.05 -2.99 -0.85
CA SER A 65 -15.73 -2.56 -2.23
C SER A 65 -14.31 -2.90 -2.70
N ALA A 66 -13.52 -3.60 -1.90
CA ALA A 66 -12.12 -3.94 -2.18
C ALA A 66 -11.94 -5.40 -2.61
#